data_AF-A0AAP0R4K5-F1
#
_entry.id   AF-A0AAP0R4K5-F1
#
_cell.length_a   1.000
_cell.length_b   1.000
_cell.length_c   1.000
_cell.angle_alpha   90.00
_cell.angle_beta   90.00
_cell.angle_gamma   90.00
#
_symmetry.space_group_name_H-M   'P 1'
#
loop_
_entity.id
_entity.type
_entity.pdbx_description
1 polymer ?
#
loop_
_entity_poly.entity_id
_entity_poly.type
_entity_poly.pdbx_seq_one_letter_code
_entity_poly.pdbx_strand_id
1 'polypeptide(L)'
;MPGYSMKSMNHHSKRYVALKSEIFKALEKTRLLVGDKKELQYSRCGRTDKGVSSVGQVIALFLRSNLKEAGAKDENSLDIVPEDKYGGEIDYVKVLNRVLPNDIRVLGWCPAPIGFNARFVFSKFPFTFLWGNQLWAMKIKGSAFLWHQVRCMVAVLFMIGQGLESPDVIDALLDTDRTPRKPQYIMAPEIPLVLQACEFEGLKFTYAGQALHAHLENECRNYQLQAAIFHEALLSCSSSANGAESNIPCSLYV
;
A
#
# COMPACT_ATOMS: atom_id res chain seq x y z
N MET A 1 -22.33 -23.40 -6.43
CA MET A 1 -21.84 -22.01 -6.38
C MET A 1 -20.37 -22.02 -6.75
N PRO A 2 -19.85 -21.17 -7.65
CA PRO A 2 -18.43 -21.20 -7.97
C PRO A 2 -17.65 -20.80 -6.71
N GLY A 3 -16.93 -21.76 -6.14
CA GLY A 3 -16.20 -21.60 -4.89
C GLY A 3 -15.09 -20.57 -5.06
N TYR A 4 -15.01 -19.64 -4.11
CA TYR A 4 -13.94 -18.66 -4.05
C TYR A 4 -12.64 -19.38 -3.67
N SER A 5 -11.75 -19.60 -4.63
CA SER A 5 -10.42 -20.13 -4.33
C SER A 5 -9.52 -18.98 -3.92
N MET A 6 -9.22 -18.83 -2.62
CA MET A 6 -8.15 -17.96 -2.10
C MET A 6 -6.75 -18.47 -2.49
N LYS A 7 -6.60 -19.15 -3.62
CA LYS A 7 -5.29 -19.52 -4.15
C LYS A 7 -4.73 -18.31 -4.86
N SER A 8 -3.72 -17.71 -4.24
CA SER A 8 -2.78 -16.81 -4.91
C SER A 8 -2.41 -17.39 -6.26
N MET A 9 -2.73 -16.70 -7.37
CA MET A 9 -2.10 -16.99 -8.65
C MET A 9 -0.61 -16.78 -8.42
N ASN A 10 0.17 -17.87 -8.45
CA ASN A 10 1.61 -17.86 -8.27
C ASN A 10 2.21 -16.73 -9.10
N HIS A 11 2.74 -15.71 -8.41
CA HIS A 11 3.47 -14.64 -9.07
C HIS A 11 4.96 -14.87 -8.83
N HIS A 12 5.71 -14.73 -9.91
CA HIS A 12 7.16 -14.87 -10.02
C HIS A 12 7.92 -14.52 -8.74
N SER A 13 9.06 -15.18 -8.53
CA SER A 13 10.07 -14.90 -7.51
C SER A 13 10.55 -13.43 -7.59
N LYS A 14 9.70 -12.49 -7.17
CA LYS A 14 10.06 -11.10 -6.98
C LYS A 14 10.91 -11.09 -5.73
N ARG A 15 12.17 -10.72 -5.90
CA ARG A 15 13.08 -10.49 -4.79
C ARG A 15 12.57 -9.26 -4.05
N TYR A 16 11.84 -9.48 -2.95
CA TYR A 16 11.33 -8.40 -2.12
C TYR A 16 12.50 -7.71 -1.44
N VAL A 17 12.88 -6.54 -1.96
CA VAL A 17 13.84 -5.67 -1.29
C VAL A 17 13.08 -4.83 -0.26
N ALA A 18 13.68 -4.65 0.92
CA ALA A 18 13.05 -3.87 1.97
C ALA A 18 12.88 -2.42 1.52
N LEU A 19 11.65 -1.90 1.54
CA LEU A 19 11.31 -0.51 1.21
C LEU A 19 12.23 0.50 1.92
N LYS A 20 12.48 0.28 3.22
CA LYS A 20 13.39 1.12 4.01
C LYS A 20 14.80 1.18 3.40
N SER A 21 15.33 0.06 2.91
CA SER A 21 16.66 0.03 2.31
C SER A 21 16.71 0.87 1.04
N GLU A 22 15.73 0.75 0.15
CA GLU A 22 15.70 1.51 -1.11
C GLU A 22 15.53 3.01 -0.87
N ILE A 23 14.69 3.40 0.09
CA ILE A 23 14.54 4.81 0.49
C ILE A 23 15.86 5.36 1.01
N PHE A 24 16.56 4.65 1.89
CA PHE A 24 17.85 5.13 2.43
C PHE A 24 18.93 5.21 1.36
N LYS A 25 19.02 4.25 0.43
CA LYS A 25 19.92 4.34 -0.72
C LYS A 25 19.63 5.56 -1.58
N ALA A 26 18.35 5.86 -1.82
CA ALA A 26 17.95 7.05 -2.57
C ALA A 26 18.34 8.35 -1.86
N LEU A 27 18.15 8.42 -0.54
CA LEU A 27 18.54 9.57 0.29
C LEU A 27 20.05 9.78 0.32
N GLU A 28 20.84 8.71 0.43
CA GLU A 28 22.31 8.74 0.34
C GLU A 28 22.76 9.24 -1.04
N LYS A 29 22.23 8.66 -2.12
CA LYS A 29 22.56 9.03 -3.51
C LYS A 29 22.23 10.48 -3.87
N THR A 30 21.19 11.03 -3.26
CA THR A 30 20.73 12.42 -3.46
C THR A 30 21.35 13.40 -2.45
N ARG A 31 22.21 12.90 -1.54
CA ARG A 31 22.88 13.66 -0.49
C ARG A 31 21.88 14.40 0.42
N LEU A 32 20.72 13.83 0.68
CA LEU A 32 19.68 14.45 1.54
C LEU A 32 19.85 14.11 3.01
N LEU A 33 20.63 13.08 3.36
CA LEU A 33 20.90 12.72 4.74
C LEU A 33 21.79 13.79 5.41
N VAL A 34 21.46 14.12 6.65
CA VAL A 34 22.26 14.98 7.53
C VAL A 34 22.88 14.09 8.59
N GLY A 35 24.21 14.14 8.71
CA GLY A 35 24.95 13.42 9.73
C GLY A 35 24.78 11.91 9.71
N ASP A 36 24.87 11.29 10.88
CA ASP A 36 24.82 9.83 11.04
C ASP A 36 23.39 9.28 11.11
N LYS A 37 23.20 7.99 10.83
CA LYS A 37 21.87 7.33 10.81
C LYS A 37 21.06 7.49 12.11
N LYS A 38 21.72 7.74 13.25
CA LYS A 38 21.06 7.96 14.56
C LYS A 38 20.43 9.35 14.65
N GLU A 39 20.95 10.33 13.92
CA GLU A 39 20.50 11.72 13.94
C GLU A 39 19.27 11.95 13.07
N LEU A 40 18.96 11.00 12.18
CA LEU A 40 17.83 11.09 11.25
C LEU A 40 16.45 10.97 11.91
N GLN A 41 16.35 10.58 13.18
CA GLN A 41 15.07 10.34 13.90
C GLN A 41 13.99 9.61 13.07
N TYR A 42 14.41 8.57 12.34
CA TYR A 42 13.51 7.86 11.43
C TYR A 42 12.33 7.18 12.17
N SER A 43 11.11 7.51 11.76
CA SER A 43 9.87 6.85 12.16
C SER A 43 8.97 6.56 10.95
N ARG A 44 7.98 5.69 11.13
CA ARG A 44 7.02 5.30 10.08
C ARG A 44 5.66 4.99 10.67
N CYS A 45 4.60 5.23 9.89
CA CYS A 45 3.21 5.00 10.27
C CYS A 45 2.91 3.53 10.54
N GLY A 46 3.20 2.67 9.58
CA GLY A 46 2.88 1.25 9.70
C GLY A 46 4.01 0.35 9.21
N ARG A 47 4.10 -0.84 9.80
CA ARG A 47 4.77 -1.96 9.14
C ARG A 47 3.80 -2.53 8.11
N THR A 48 4.25 -2.74 6.89
CA THR A 48 3.57 -3.62 5.94
C THR A 48 4.29 -4.97 5.92
N ASP A 49 3.51 -6.05 5.86
CA ASP A 49 4.06 -7.39 5.70
C ASP A 49 4.63 -7.57 4.29
N LYS A 50 5.44 -8.62 4.11
CA LYS A 50 5.99 -8.97 2.80
C LYS A 50 4.84 -9.19 1.81
N GLY A 51 4.92 -8.53 0.66
CA GLY A 51 3.90 -8.61 -0.40
C GLY A 51 2.67 -7.71 -0.22
N VAL A 52 2.57 -6.98 0.90
CA VAL A 52 1.51 -5.96 1.11
C VAL A 52 1.94 -4.63 0.48
N SER A 53 1.06 -4.07 -0.33
CA SER A 53 1.27 -2.78 -1.01
C SER A 53 0.88 -1.60 -0.12
N SER A 54 1.35 -0.41 -0.47
CA SER A 54 0.97 0.83 0.23
C SER A 54 0.97 2.01 -0.72
N VAL A 55 -0.10 2.81 -0.67
CA VAL A 55 -0.20 4.11 -1.35
C VAL A 55 -0.21 5.27 -0.36
N GLY A 56 -0.42 5.01 0.94
CA GLY A 56 -0.48 6.03 1.99
C GLY A 56 0.55 5.85 3.11
N GLN A 57 1.69 5.21 2.84
CA GLN A 57 2.74 5.07 3.85
C GLN A 57 3.36 6.43 4.13
N VAL A 58 3.51 6.77 5.40
CA VAL A 58 4.19 7.99 5.84
C VAL A 58 5.42 7.61 6.66
N ILE A 59 6.53 8.27 6.35
CA ILE A 59 7.78 8.22 7.12
C ILE A 59 8.11 9.64 7.58
N ALA A 60 8.74 9.76 8.73
CA ALA A 60 9.30 11.02 9.21
C ALA A 60 10.77 10.82 9.53
N LEU A 61 11.60 11.79 9.15
CA LEU A 61 13.04 11.79 9.34
C LEU A 61 13.60 13.19 9.10
N PHE A 62 14.75 13.50 9.69
CA PHE A 62 15.49 14.72 9.40
C PHE A 62 16.26 14.61 8.09
N LEU A 63 16.11 15.65 7.25
CA LEU A 63 16.75 15.77 5.94
C LEU A 63 17.39 17.15 5.81
N ARG A 64 18.33 17.27 4.88
CA ARG A 64 18.87 18.57 4.46
C ARG A 64 17.73 19.41 3.93
N SER A 65 17.59 20.62 4.45
CA SER A 65 16.58 21.60 4.08
C SER A 65 17.23 22.93 3.70
N ASN A 66 16.60 23.67 2.78
CA ASN A 66 16.94 25.06 2.46
C ASN A 66 16.05 26.06 3.23
N LEU A 67 15.06 25.59 4.00
CA LEU A 67 14.22 26.46 4.82
C LEU A 67 15.08 27.10 5.90
N LYS A 68 15.01 28.42 6.00
CA LYS A 68 15.65 29.16 7.11
C LYS A 68 14.85 28.86 8.37
N GLU A 69 15.54 28.58 9.47
CA GLU A 69 14.91 28.42 10.78
C GLU A 69 13.98 29.61 11.05
N ALA A 70 12.67 29.36 11.14
CA ALA A 70 11.80 30.28 11.83
C ALA A 70 12.31 30.29 13.28
N GLY A 71 12.89 31.41 13.70
CA GLY A 71 13.79 31.49 14.85
C GLY A 71 13.26 30.75 16.08
N ALA A 72 14.15 29.98 16.70
CA ALA A 72 13.98 29.39 18.01
C ALA A 72 13.44 30.44 19.01
N LYS A 73 12.12 30.48 19.22
CA LYS A 73 11.43 31.25 20.27
C LYS A 73 9.99 30.73 20.46
N ASP A 74 9.84 29.45 20.75
CA ASP A 74 8.95 28.90 21.79
C ASP A 74 8.91 27.37 21.67
N GLU A 75 9.23 26.65 22.75
CA GLU A 75 9.22 25.18 22.76
C GLU A 75 7.79 24.57 22.79
N ASN A 76 6.75 25.40 22.75
CA ASN A 76 5.35 24.99 22.91
C ASN A 76 4.42 25.35 21.75
N SER A 77 4.90 25.94 20.65
CA SER A 77 4.13 26.09 19.43
C SER A 77 4.43 24.94 18.47
N LEU A 78 3.39 24.25 18.02
CA LEU A 78 3.41 23.42 16.81
C LEU A 78 3.61 24.38 15.62
N ASP A 79 4.80 24.95 15.46
CA ASP A 79 5.10 25.90 14.38
C ASP A 79 5.21 25.15 13.06
N ILE A 80 4.05 24.80 12.52
CA ILE A 80 3.87 24.37 11.14
C ILE A 80 4.31 25.56 10.29
N VAL A 81 5.41 25.39 9.56
CA VAL A 81 5.91 26.40 8.62
C VAL A 81 4.79 26.72 7.62
N PRO A 82 4.33 27.98 7.52
CA PRO A 82 3.30 28.37 6.55
C PRO A 82 3.73 28.07 5.11
N GLU A 83 2.80 27.62 4.27
CA GLU A 83 3.05 27.15 2.90
C GLU A 83 3.66 28.22 1.98
N ASP A 84 3.36 29.49 2.23
CA ASP A 84 3.94 30.66 1.55
C ASP A 84 5.46 30.80 1.78
N LYS A 85 6.01 30.13 2.79
CA LYS A 85 7.45 30.12 3.12
C LYS A 85 8.21 28.94 2.51
N TYR A 86 7.57 28.07 1.73
CA TYR A 86 8.25 26.95 1.07
C TYR A 86 9.12 27.38 -0.13
N GLY A 87 9.10 28.67 -0.50
CA GLY A 87 9.89 29.22 -1.59
C GLY A 87 11.39 28.94 -1.44
N GLY A 88 11.95 28.20 -2.39
CA GLY A 88 13.37 27.83 -2.42
C GLY A 88 13.72 26.52 -1.70
N GLU A 89 12.74 25.82 -1.14
CA GLU A 89 12.95 24.49 -0.58
C GLU A 89 13.21 23.44 -1.68
N ILE A 90 13.85 22.34 -1.29
CA ILE A 90 14.17 21.21 -2.15
C ILE A 90 12.88 20.51 -2.59
N ASP A 91 12.77 20.27 -3.90
CA ASP A 91 11.74 19.39 -4.46
C ASP A 91 12.07 17.92 -4.16
N TYR A 92 11.79 17.48 -2.93
CA TYR A 92 12.10 16.13 -2.45
C TYR A 92 11.45 15.05 -3.31
N VAL A 93 10.23 15.30 -3.81
CA VAL A 93 9.49 14.38 -4.68
C VAL A 93 10.28 14.13 -5.96
N LYS A 94 10.65 15.19 -6.68
CA LYS A 94 11.38 15.08 -7.95
C LYS A 94 12.77 14.49 -7.76
N VAL A 95 13.48 14.92 -6.72
CA VAL A 95 14.85 14.46 -6.42
C VAL A 95 14.86 12.95 -6.10
N LEU A 96 13.95 12.49 -5.24
CA LEU A 96 13.90 11.07 -4.84
C LEU A 96 13.35 10.17 -5.95
N ASN A 97 12.25 10.56 -6.60
CA ASN A 97 11.65 9.74 -7.66
C ASN A 97 12.55 9.55 -8.88
N ARG A 98 13.58 10.40 -9.08
CA ARG A 98 14.59 10.22 -10.14
C ARG A 98 15.52 9.04 -9.91
N VAL A 99 15.73 8.64 -8.65
CA VAL A 99 16.67 7.57 -8.29
C VAL A 99 16.00 6.33 -7.70
N LEU A 100 14.72 6.43 -7.33
CA LEU A 100 13.94 5.31 -6.80
C LEU A 100 13.53 4.31 -7.90
N PRO A 101 13.48 3.00 -7.59
CA PRO A 101 12.90 1.98 -8.47
C PRO A 101 11.47 2.29 -8.89
N ASN A 102 11.00 1.75 -10.02
CA ASN A 102 9.68 2.08 -10.59
C ASN A 102 8.48 1.77 -9.71
N ASP A 103 8.61 0.79 -8.83
CA ASP A 103 7.60 0.35 -7.87
C ASP A 103 7.63 1.11 -6.54
N ILE A 104 8.51 2.12 -6.39
CA ILE A 104 8.60 2.98 -5.21
C ILE A 104 8.53 4.45 -5.65
N ARG A 105 7.56 5.18 -5.10
CA ARG A 105 7.35 6.61 -5.37
C ARG A 105 7.08 7.38 -4.10
N VAL A 106 7.70 8.55 -3.99
CA VAL A 106 7.34 9.60 -3.04
C VAL A 106 6.20 10.40 -3.65
N LEU A 107 5.05 10.42 -2.96
CA LEU A 107 3.84 11.09 -3.44
C LEU A 107 3.75 12.56 -3.00
N GLY A 108 4.48 12.95 -1.95
CA GLY A 108 4.43 14.28 -1.40
C GLY A 108 5.31 14.41 -0.16
N TRP A 109 5.44 15.63 0.34
CA TRP A 109 6.21 15.95 1.53
C TRP A 109 5.61 17.16 2.24
N CYS A 110 5.92 17.33 3.52
CA CYS A 110 5.70 18.56 4.26
C CYS A 110 6.74 18.68 5.39
N PRO A 111 7.06 19.90 5.85
CA PRO A 111 7.71 20.08 7.14
C PRO A 111 6.84 19.49 8.25
N ALA A 112 7.48 18.90 9.26
CA ALA A 112 6.80 18.38 10.44
C ALA A 112 7.42 18.99 11.70
N PRO A 113 6.66 19.15 12.79
CA PRO A 113 7.20 19.65 14.05
C PRO A 113 8.37 18.82 14.58
N ILE A 114 9.29 19.47 15.30
CA ILE A 114 10.38 18.77 15.98
C ILE A 114 9.77 17.76 16.97
N GLY A 115 10.26 16.53 16.96
CA GLY A 115 9.73 15.43 17.78
C GLY A 115 8.51 14.70 17.20
N PHE A 116 8.04 15.10 16.00
CA PHE A 116 6.96 14.39 15.32
C PHE A 116 7.29 12.91 15.09
N ASN A 117 6.35 12.02 15.44
CA ASN A 117 6.48 10.58 15.26
C ASN A 117 5.36 10.03 14.39
N ALA A 118 5.72 9.40 13.28
CA ALA A 118 4.74 8.91 12.33
C ALA A 118 3.89 7.72 12.84
N ARG A 119 4.23 7.05 13.96
CA ARG A 119 3.65 5.75 14.39
C ARG A 119 2.22 5.80 14.95
N PHE A 120 1.74 6.92 15.51
CA PHE A 120 0.49 6.98 16.29
C PHE A 120 -0.73 7.41 15.45
N VAL A 121 -1.18 6.57 14.50
CA VAL A 121 -2.03 7.08 13.41
C VAL A 121 -3.15 6.15 12.99
N PHE A 122 -4.32 6.75 12.76
CA PHE A 122 -5.42 6.10 12.05
C PHE A 122 -5.00 5.68 10.64
N SER A 123 -5.06 4.37 10.41
CA SER A 123 -4.71 3.75 9.15
C SER A 123 -5.96 3.19 8.46
N LYS A 124 -6.05 3.38 7.15
CA LYS A 124 -7.11 2.80 6.31
C LYS A 124 -6.54 1.70 5.44
N PHE A 125 -7.16 0.52 5.50
CA PHE A 125 -6.81 -0.65 4.72
C PHE A 125 -8.00 -1.12 3.88
N PRO A 126 -8.09 -0.76 2.59
CA PRO A 126 -8.89 -1.50 1.64
C PRO A 126 -8.27 -2.88 1.41
N PHE A 127 -9.13 -3.89 1.49
CA PHE A 127 -8.88 -5.23 0.98
C PHE A 127 -9.75 -5.43 -0.26
N THR A 128 -9.13 -5.40 -1.44
CA THR A 128 -9.84 -5.43 -2.73
C THR A 128 -9.86 -6.84 -3.30
N PHE A 129 -11.02 -7.34 -3.74
CA PHE A 129 -11.16 -8.73 -4.17
C PHE A 129 -12.20 -8.87 -5.29
N LEU A 130 -12.13 -9.97 -6.04
CA LEU A 130 -13.00 -10.24 -7.18
C LEU A 130 -14.08 -11.27 -6.82
N TRP A 131 -15.33 -10.85 -6.71
CA TRP A 131 -16.47 -11.77 -6.56
C TRP A 131 -17.21 -11.90 -7.89
N GLY A 132 -17.07 -13.07 -8.53
CA GLY A 132 -17.45 -13.23 -9.93
C GLY A 132 -16.61 -12.30 -10.82
N ASN A 133 -17.28 -11.49 -11.64
CA ASN A 133 -16.64 -10.48 -12.49
C ASN A 133 -16.69 -9.06 -11.91
N GLN A 134 -17.03 -8.91 -10.62
CA GLN A 134 -17.12 -7.61 -9.95
C GLN A 134 -16.02 -7.44 -8.92
N LEU A 135 -15.47 -6.23 -8.88
CA LEU A 135 -14.47 -5.82 -7.90
C LEU A 135 -15.17 -5.28 -6.64
N TRP A 136 -14.84 -5.85 -5.50
CA TRP A 136 -15.34 -5.46 -4.18
C TRP A 136 -14.19 -5.01 -3.30
N ALA A 137 -14.48 -4.18 -2.28
CA ALA A 137 -13.49 -3.73 -1.32
C ALA A 137 -14.05 -3.68 0.11
N MET A 138 -13.38 -4.34 1.05
CA MET A 138 -13.61 -4.15 2.48
C MET A 138 -12.69 -3.05 3.00
N LYS A 139 -13.23 -1.97 3.53
CA LYS A 139 -12.44 -0.87 4.09
C LYS A 139 -12.39 -0.98 5.61
N ILE A 140 -11.19 -1.20 6.14
CA ILE A 140 -10.96 -1.32 7.58
C ILE A 140 -10.19 -0.09 8.04
N LYS A 141 -10.74 0.63 9.04
CA LYS A 141 -10.10 1.79 9.68
C LYS A 141 -9.86 1.47 11.14
N GLY A 142 -8.68 1.79 11.65
CA GLY A 142 -8.31 1.58 13.05
C GLY A 142 -7.13 2.44 13.45
N SER A 143 -6.94 2.65 14.75
CA SER A 143 -5.82 3.40 15.32
C SER A 143 -4.50 2.64 15.25
N ALA A 144 -4.55 1.31 15.38
CA ALA A 144 -3.42 0.42 15.21
C ALA A 144 -3.91 -1.00 14.88
N PHE A 145 -3.05 -1.80 14.27
CA PHE A 145 -3.32 -3.20 13.98
C PHE A 145 -2.18 -4.08 14.47
N LEU A 146 -2.53 -5.22 15.07
CA LEU A 146 -1.59 -6.28 15.41
C LEU A 146 -1.11 -6.98 14.15
N TRP A 147 -0.01 -7.73 14.31
CA TRP A 147 0.57 -8.49 13.21
C TRP A 147 -0.47 -9.47 12.61
N HIS A 148 -0.64 -9.40 11.29
CA HIS A 148 -1.65 -10.14 10.52
C HIS A 148 -3.13 -9.88 10.88
N GLN A 149 -3.46 -8.96 11.79
CA GLN A 149 -4.83 -8.79 12.30
C GLN A 149 -5.86 -8.58 11.17
N VAL A 150 -5.57 -7.66 10.25
CA VAL A 150 -6.48 -7.34 9.14
C VAL A 150 -6.74 -8.56 8.25
N ARG A 151 -5.69 -9.31 7.90
CA ARG A 151 -5.80 -10.52 7.05
C ARG A 151 -6.59 -11.63 7.75
N CYS A 152 -6.47 -11.74 9.07
CA CYS A 152 -7.25 -12.70 9.86
C CYS A 152 -8.73 -12.30 9.93
N MET A 153 -9.03 -11.02 10.18
CA MET A 153 -10.42 -10.53 10.18
C MET A 153 -11.09 -10.79 8.84
N VAL A 154 -10.42 -10.41 7.75
CA VAL A 154 -10.93 -10.59 6.38
C VAL A 154 -11.14 -12.07 6.05
N ALA A 155 -10.25 -12.97 6.48
CA ALA A 155 -10.40 -14.41 6.26
C ALA A 155 -11.70 -14.95 6.89
N VAL A 156 -11.98 -14.60 8.14
CA VAL A 156 -13.21 -15.04 8.84
C VAL A 156 -14.46 -14.46 8.17
N LEU A 157 -14.43 -13.18 7.77
CA LEU A 157 -15.54 -12.55 7.05
C LEU A 157 -15.83 -13.25 5.70
N PHE A 158 -14.78 -13.71 4.99
CA PHE A 158 -14.96 -14.51 3.78
C PHE A 158 -15.55 -15.89 4.06
N MET A 159 -15.15 -16.55 5.14
CA MET A 159 -15.71 -17.84 5.53
C MET A 159 -17.21 -17.70 5.83
N ILE A 160 -17.61 -16.64 6.53
CA ILE A 160 -19.02 -16.32 6.79
C ILE A 160 -19.76 -16.05 5.47
N GLY A 161 -19.21 -15.20 4.60
CA GLY A 161 -19.84 -14.87 3.31
C GLY A 161 -19.98 -16.07 2.36
N GLN A 162 -19.17 -17.12 2.53
CA GLN A 162 -19.26 -18.38 1.79
C GLN A 162 -20.18 -19.42 2.46
N GLY A 163 -20.71 -19.13 3.66
CA GLY A 163 -21.49 -20.07 4.45
C GLY A 163 -20.67 -21.18 5.10
N LEU A 164 -19.36 -21.01 5.20
CA LEU A 164 -18.44 -21.97 5.84
C LEU A 164 -18.29 -21.75 7.36
N GLU A 165 -18.74 -20.60 7.85
CA GLU A 165 -18.79 -20.23 9.27
C GLU A 165 -20.09 -19.49 9.58
N SER A 166 -20.61 -19.63 10.80
CA SER A 166 -21.75 -18.81 11.27
C SER A 166 -21.29 -17.38 11.58
N PRO A 167 -22.12 -16.34 11.37
CA PRO A 167 -21.85 -15.00 11.89
C PRO A 167 -21.52 -14.95 13.40
N ASP A 168 -22.11 -15.84 14.19
CA ASP A 168 -21.90 -15.93 15.65
C ASP A 168 -20.44 -16.23 16.03
N VAL A 169 -19.64 -16.73 15.08
CA VAL A 169 -18.21 -16.96 15.30
C VAL A 169 -17.49 -15.67 15.69
N ILE A 170 -17.95 -14.51 15.21
CA ILE A 170 -17.32 -13.21 15.55
C ILE A 170 -17.44 -12.94 17.06
N ASP A 171 -18.63 -13.10 17.63
CA ASP A 171 -18.86 -12.90 19.06
C ASP A 171 -18.07 -13.91 19.88
N ALA A 172 -18.00 -15.16 19.42
CA ALA A 172 -17.16 -16.16 20.06
C ALA A 172 -15.68 -15.74 20.07
N LEU A 173 -15.12 -15.30 18.94
CA LEU A 173 -13.72 -14.93 18.79
C LEU A 173 -13.32 -13.63 19.52
N LEU A 174 -14.27 -12.74 19.77
CA LEU A 174 -14.05 -11.52 20.54
C LEU A 174 -14.11 -11.76 22.06
N ASP A 175 -14.67 -12.88 22.48
CA ASP A 175 -14.67 -13.33 23.87
C ASP A 175 -13.33 -13.99 24.22
N THR A 176 -12.55 -13.31 25.06
CA THR A 176 -11.21 -13.77 25.47
C THR A 176 -11.24 -14.91 26.49
N ASP A 177 -12.35 -15.09 27.20
CA ASP A 177 -12.52 -16.19 28.14
C ASP A 177 -12.87 -17.48 27.39
N ARG A 178 -13.71 -17.36 26.35
CA ARG A 178 -14.07 -18.48 25.46
C ARG A 178 -12.95 -18.82 24.47
N THR A 179 -12.21 -17.83 23.99
CA THR A 179 -11.09 -18.01 23.05
C THR A 179 -9.80 -17.42 23.61
N PRO A 180 -9.13 -18.14 24.51
CA PRO A 180 -7.90 -17.64 25.15
C PRO A 180 -6.71 -17.56 24.17
N ARG A 181 -6.85 -18.12 22.96
CA ARG A 181 -5.81 -18.13 21.94
C ARG A 181 -6.40 -17.86 20.57
N LYS A 182 -5.57 -17.28 19.71
CA LYS A 182 -5.91 -17.02 18.31
C LYS A 182 -6.25 -18.34 17.58
N PRO A 183 -7.42 -18.46 16.95
CA PRO A 183 -7.78 -19.60 16.11
C PRO A 183 -6.91 -19.68 14.85
N GLN A 184 -6.74 -20.88 14.32
CA GLN A 184 -5.91 -21.14 13.14
C GLN A 184 -6.73 -21.09 11.84
N TYR A 185 -7.10 -19.88 11.42
CA TYR A 185 -7.66 -19.66 10.08
C TYR A 185 -6.54 -19.43 9.06
N ILE A 186 -6.72 -19.94 7.84
CA ILE A 186 -5.87 -19.57 6.70
C ILE A 186 -6.04 -18.07 6.47
N MET A 187 -4.93 -17.33 6.50
CA MET A 187 -4.97 -15.88 6.30
C MET A 187 -5.37 -15.54 4.87
N ALA A 188 -6.14 -14.47 4.71
CA ALA A 188 -6.45 -13.92 3.39
C ALA A 188 -5.15 -13.51 2.66
N PRO A 189 -5.05 -13.60 1.32
CA PRO A 189 -3.84 -13.24 0.57
C PRO A 189 -3.34 -11.80 0.84
N GLU A 190 -2.03 -11.55 0.72
CA GLU A 190 -1.43 -10.22 0.98
C GLU A 190 -1.62 -9.20 -0.15
N ILE A 191 -1.60 -9.65 -1.40
CA ILE A 191 -1.73 -8.81 -2.61
C ILE A 191 -2.90 -7.81 -2.56
N PRO A 192 -4.13 -8.24 -2.21
CA PRO A 192 -5.29 -7.35 -2.16
C PRO A 192 -5.29 -6.33 -1.02
N LEU A 193 -4.40 -6.47 -0.04
CA LEU A 193 -4.29 -5.58 1.10
C LEU A 193 -3.40 -4.39 0.75
N VAL A 194 -3.95 -3.19 0.86
CA VAL A 194 -3.22 -1.94 0.60
C VAL A 194 -3.33 -1.03 1.81
N LEU A 195 -2.22 -0.49 2.30
CA LEU A 195 -2.27 0.67 3.21
C LEU A 195 -2.63 1.91 2.38
N GLN A 196 -3.87 2.40 2.53
CA GLN A 196 -4.42 3.47 1.70
C GLN A 196 -4.06 4.87 2.23
N ALA A 197 -4.18 5.07 3.54
CA ALA A 197 -3.97 6.39 4.13
C ALA A 197 -3.56 6.28 5.60
N CYS A 198 -2.72 7.23 6.01
CA CYS A 198 -2.42 7.56 7.39
C CYS A 198 -2.90 9.00 7.63
N GLU A 199 -3.72 9.23 8.66
CA GLU A 199 -4.30 10.54 8.97
C GLU A 199 -3.52 11.25 10.10
N PHE A 200 -3.09 12.49 9.87
CA PHE A 200 -2.36 13.29 10.84
C PHE A 200 -3.04 14.65 11.02
N GLU A 201 -3.18 15.10 12.26
CA GLU A 201 -3.70 16.43 12.54
C GLU A 201 -2.63 17.50 12.27
N GLY A 202 -3.05 18.62 11.67
CA GLY A 202 -2.19 19.79 11.42
C GLY A 202 -1.20 19.65 10.26
N LEU A 203 -0.92 18.45 9.75
CA LEU A 203 -0.01 18.27 8.61
C LEU A 203 -0.71 18.46 7.27
N LYS A 204 -0.14 19.33 6.42
CA LYS A 204 -0.59 19.57 5.05
C LYS A 204 0.52 19.20 4.08
N PHE A 205 0.31 18.15 3.30
CA PHE A 205 1.28 17.64 2.33
C PHE A 205 1.25 18.44 1.02
N THR A 206 2.42 18.80 0.53
CA THR A 206 2.64 19.21 -0.85
C THR A 206 2.82 17.95 -1.69
N TYR A 207 1.84 17.64 -2.54
CA TYR A 207 1.84 16.44 -3.37
C TYR A 207 2.59 16.62 -4.69
N ALA A 208 3.01 15.50 -5.25
CA ALA A 208 3.64 15.41 -6.56
C ALA A 208 2.73 16.01 -7.64
N GLY A 209 3.35 16.74 -8.57
CA GLY A 209 2.66 17.34 -9.71
C GLY A 209 2.21 16.33 -10.78
N GLN A 210 1.66 16.86 -11.86
CA GLN A 210 1.01 16.12 -12.96
C GLN A 210 1.84 14.97 -13.55
N ALA A 211 3.17 15.04 -13.52
CA ALA A 211 4.05 14.01 -14.07
C ALA A 211 3.91 12.65 -13.36
N LEU A 212 3.76 12.63 -12.03
CA LEU A 212 3.57 11.37 -11.30
C LEU A 212 2.18 10.79 -11.55
N HIS A 213 1.16 11.65 -11.64
CA HIS A 213 -0.19 11.25 -11.98
C HIS A 213 -0.23 10.58 -13.36
N ALA A 214 0.35 11.22 -14.39
CA ALA A 214 0.44 10.68 -15.73
C ALA A 214 1.18 9.33 -15.79
N HIS A 215 2.23 9.16 -14.99
CA HIS A 215 2.93 7.89 -14.87
C HIS A 215 2.02 6.78 -14.30
N LEU A 216 1.31 7.05 -13.21
CA LEU A 216 0.40 6.09 -12.59
C LEU A 216 -0.79 5.75 -13.49
N GLU A 217 -1.35 6.73 -14.19
CA GLU A 217 -2.36 6.50 -15.21
C GLU A 217 -1.84 5.59 -16.33
N ASN A 218 -0.59 5.81 -16.76
CA ASN A 218 0.00 4.99 -17.81
C ASN A 218 0.19 3.54 -17.36
N GLU A 219 0.67 3.32 -16.13
CA GLU A 219 0.77 1.98 -15.55
C GLU A 219 -0.61 1.32 -15.45
N CYS A 220 -1.64 2.06 -15.02
CA CYS A 220 -3.01 1.55 -14.97
C CYS A 220 -3.51 1.11 -16.34
N ARG A 221 -3.32 1.94 -17.38
CA ARG A 221 -3.68 1.60 -18.76
C ARG A 221 -2.95 0.35 -19.26
N ASN A 222 -1.66 0.20 -18.94
CA ASN A 222 -0.89 -0.98 -19.32
C ASN A 222 -1.48 -2.26 -18.70
N TYR A 223 -1.83 -2.23 -17.41
CA TYR A 223 -2.47 -3.37 -16.76
C TYR A 223 -3.87 -3.66 -17.28
N GLN A 224 -4.65 -2.63 -17.63
CA GLN A 224 -5.96 -2.81 -18.27
C GLN A 224 -5.82 -3.48 -19.65
N LEU A 225 -4.83 -3.07 -20.45
CA LEU A 225 -4.54 -3.70 -21.74
C LEU A 225 -4.15 -5.17 -21.57
N GLN A 226 -3.27 -5.48 -20.62
CA GLN A 226 -2.90 -6.87 -20.30
C GLN A 226 -4.12 -7.70 -19.89
N ALA A 227 -4.97 -7.16 -19.02
CA ALA A 227 -6.21 -7.83 -18.60
C ALA A 227 -7.15 -8.08 -19.79
N ALA A 228 -7.30 -7.11 -20.69
CA ALA A 228 -8.10 -7.25 -21.91
C ALA A 228 -7.56 -8.35 -22.85
N ILE A 229 -6.23 -8.43 -23.03
CA ILE A 229 -5.59 -9.49 -23.82
C ILE A 229 -5.90 -10.88 -23.23
N PHE A 230 -5.77 -11.04 -21.91
CA PHE A 230 -6.10 -12.32 -21.27
C PHE A 230 -7.61 -12.63 -21.32
N HIS A 231 -8.46 -11.62 -21.22
CA HIS A 231 -9.90 -11.79 -21.37
C HIS A 231 -10.28 -12.31 -22.76
N GLU A 232 -9.66 -11.77 -23.81
CA GLU A 232 -9.84 -12.24 -25.20
C GLU A 232 -9.37 -13.69 -25.37
N ALA A 233 -8.22 -14.04 -24.78
CA ALA A 233 -7.71 -15.41 -24.80
C ALA A 233 -8.69 -16.39 -24.10
N LEU A 234 -9.30 -16.00 -22.98
CA LEU A 234 -10.29 -16.80 -22.26
C LEU A 234 -11.56 -17.03 -23.10
N LEU A 235 -12.06 -16.00 -23.77
CA LEU A 235 -13.20 -16.12 -24.68
C LEU A 235 -12.88 -17.11 -25.81
N SER A 236 -11.69 -16.99 -26.41
CA SER A 236 -11.22 -17.89 -27.48
C SER A 236 -11.16 -19.35 -27.03
N CYS A 237 -10.74 -19.63 -25.79
CA CYS A 237 -10.74 -20.99 -25.25
C CYS A 237 -12.15 -21.56 -25.01
N SER A 238 -13.13 -20.69 -24.72
CA SER A 238 -14.51 -21.09 -24.39
C SER A 238 -15.30 -21.51 -25.64
N SER A 239 -15.00 -20.89 -26.79
CA SER A 239 -15.67 -21.13 -28.07
C SER A 239 -15.41 -22.53 -28.66
N SER A 240 -14.31 -23.18 -28.28
CA SER A 240 -13.92 -24.52 -28.73
C SER A 240 -14.74 -25.66 -28.09
N ALA A 241 -15.51 -25.40 -27.03
CA ALA A 241 -16.28 -26.43 -26.33
C ALA A 241 -17.64 -26.77 -26.98
N ASN A 242 -18.13 -25.91 -27.88
CA ASN A 242 -19.43 -26.06 -28.56
C ASN A 242 -19.27 -26.45 -30.02
N GLY A 243 -18.66 -27.60 -30.30
CA GLY A 243 -18.92 -28.46 -31.48
C GLY A 243 -18.91 -27.87 -32.90
N ALA A 244 -18.45 -26.63 -33.13
CA ALA A 244 -18.34 -26.04 -34.46
C ALA A 244 -16.87 -25.91 -34.82
N GLU A 245 -16.47 -26.55 -35.92
CA GLU A 245 -15.18 -26.35 -36.56
C GLU A 245 -15.01 -24.88 -36.94
N SER A 246 -14.34 -24.11 -36.08
CA SER A 246 -13.82 -22.80 -36.43
C SER A 246 -12.31 -22.84 -36.25
N ASN A 247 -11.58 -22.64 -37.36
CA ASN A 247 -10.12 -22.50 -37.40
C ASN A 247 -9.61 -21.67 -36.22
N ILE A 248 -8.98 -22.34 -35.25
CA ILE A 248 -8.34 -21.68 -34.11
C ILE A 248 -7.01 -21.11 -34.61
N PRO A 249 -6.82 -19.77 -34.63
CA PRO A 249 -5.67 -19.13 -35.27
C PRO A 249 -4.32 -19.40 -34.58
N CYS A 250 -4.32 -20.06 -33.41
CA CYS A 250 -3.13 -20.55 -32.73
C CYS A 250 -3.26 -22.04 -32.41
N SER A 251 -3.23 -22.87 -33.45
CA SER A 251 -3.12 -24.33 -33.31
C SER A 251 -1.67 -24.75 -33.55
N LEU A 252 -1.11 -25.59 -32.68
CA LEU A 252 0.18 -26.24 -32.95
C LEU A 252 -0.08 -27.33 -33.99
N TYR A 253 0.26 -27.07 -35.24
CA TYR A 253 0.29 -28.10 -36.28
C TYR A 253 1.60 -28.88 -36.13
N VAL A 254 1.50 -30.15 -35.74
CA VAL A 254 2.63 -31.11 -35.65
C VAL A 254 2.67 -31.94 -36.92
#